data_AF-B0E750-F1
#
_entry.id   AF-B0E750-F1
#
_cell.length_a   1.000
_cell.length_b   1.000
_cell.length_c   1.000
_cell.angle_alpha   90.00
_cell.angle_beta   90.00
_cell.angle_gamma   90.00
#
_symmetry.space_group_name_H-M   'P 1'
#
loop_
_entity.id
_entity.type
_entity.pdbx_description
1 polymer ?
#
loop_
_entity_poly.entity_id
_entity_poly.type
_entity_poly.pdbx_seq_one_letter_code
_entity_poly.pdbx_strand_id
1 'polypeptide(L)'
;MSSLFVSITITPCAPMARVEGVIKKMTIGYSNTMQHCHKTNNQILTQPSIPMSNYGLDNETGDLIIRIDDIIGSATSMEGIQFSMDQKTLTRYRVVQLLGQGTFGQVVKCIDLSTNKYVAIKVLKNKPAYFKQSLIEVTVLHFLNDYYDNSPHSRILKMLDYFMYYGHICIVTEMLGFVRFFFFYIANHN
;
A
#
# COMPACT_ATOMS: atom_id res chain seq x y z
N MET A 1 8.24 -27.26 -73.71
CA MET A 1 8.44 -25.90 -73.19
C MET A 1 7.97 -25.88 -71.73
N SER A 2 8.90 -26.02 -70.80
CA SER A 2 8.63 -26.06 -69.35
C SER A 2 8.62 -24.65 -68.78
N SER A 3 7.48 -24.19 -68.25
CA SER A 3 7.39 -22.92 -67.51
C SER A 3 8.03 -23.07 -66.13
N LEU A 4 9.14 -22.39 -65.89
CA LEU A 4 9.71 -22.22 -64.55
C LEU A 4 8.84 -21.25 -63.77
N PHE A 5 8.10 -21.74 -62.77
CA PHE A 5 7.54 -20.92 -61.71
C PHE A 5 8.67 -20.50 -60.77
N VAL A 6 8.99 -19.21 -60.77
CA VAL A 6 9.87 -18.62 -59.75
C VAL A 6 9.01 -18.33 -58.52
N SER A 7 9.09 -19.20 -57.50
CA SER A 7 8.55 -18.87 -56.17
C SER A 7 9.41 -17.79 -55.53
N ILE A 8 8.89 -16.57 -55.45
CA ILE A 8 9.47 -15.50 -54.65
C ILE A 8 9.14 -15.82 -53.18
N THR A 9 10.08 -16.41 -52.45
CA THR A 9 10.02 -16.45 -51.00
C THR A 9 10.31 -15.05 -50.46
N ILE A 10 9.28 -14.36 -49.95
CA ILE A 10 9.46 -13.13 -49.19
C ILE A 10 10.06 -13.53 -47.84
N THR A 11 11.37 -13.41 -47.70
CA THR A 11 12.01 -13.49 -46.37
C THR A 11 11.51 -12.31 -45.54
N PRO A 12 10.95 -12.54 -44.34
CA PRO A 12 10.51 -11.45 -43.48
C PRO A 12 11.70 -10.54 -43.21
N CYS A 13 11.57 -9.26 -43.57
CA CYS A 13 12.61 -8.27 -43.41
C CYS A 13 13.01 -8.24 -41.93
N ALA A 14 14.30 -8.41 -41.60
CA ALA A 14 14.84 -8.39 -40.24
C ALA A 14 14.23 -7.32 -39.28
N PRO A 15 13.89 -6.08 -39.72
CA PRO A 15 13.16 -5.12 -38.90
C PRO A 15 11.76 -5.58 -38.43
N MET A 16 11.01 -6.35 -39.24
CA MET A 16 9.68 -6.86 -38.85
C MET A 16 9.78 -7.94 -37.76
N ALA A 17 10.75 -8.84 -37.84
CA ALA A 17 10.98 -9.84 -36.79
C ALA A 17 11.32 -9.20 -35.43
N ARG A 18 11.99 -8.04 -35.45
CA ARG A 18 12.28 -7.25 -34.25
C ARG A 18 11.01 -6.61 -33.67
N VAL A 19 10.11 -6.12 -34.51
CA VAL A 19 8.81 -5.55 -34.09
C VAL A 19 7.89 -6.62 -33.50
N GLU A 20 7.79 -7.78 -34.15
CA GLU A 20 7.01 -8.92 -33.63
C GLU A 20 7.53 -9.40 -32.26
N GLY A 21 8.86 -9.42 -32.07
CA GLY A 21 9.48 -9.74 -30.79
C GLY A 21 9.12 -8.75 -29.67
N VAL A 22 9.02 -7.46 -29.99
CA VAL A 22 8.60 -6.41 -29.03
C VAL A 22 7.12 -6.55 -28.69
N ILE A 23 6.26 -6.73 -29.68
CA ILE A 23 4.82 -6.92 -29.49
C ILE A 23 4.58 -8.15 -28.60
N LYS A 24 5.19 -9.29 -28.93
CA LYS A 24 5.05 -10.52 -28.14
C LYS A 24 5.49 -10.34 -26.69
N LYS A 25 6.60 -9.64 -26.43
CA LYS A 25 7.05 -9.31 -25.07
C LYS A 25 6.06 -8.43 -24.33
N MET A 26 5.54 -7.38 -24.96
CA MET A 26 4.55 -6.50 -24.34
C MET A 26 3.22 -7.21 -24.09
N THR A 27 2.75 -8.05 -25.02
CA THR A 27 1.52 -8.84 -24.86
C THR A 27 1.64 -9.86 -23.73
N ILE A 28 2.79 -10.53 -23.60
CA ILE A 28 3.05 -11.44 -22.47
C ILE A 28 3.08 -10.65 -21.17
N GLY A 29 3.77 -9.50 -21.13
CA GLY A 29 3.80 -8.62 -19.96
C GLY A 29 2.39 -8.20 -19.55
N TYR A 30 1.58 -7.72 -20.49
CA TYR A 30 0.19 -7.34 -20.27
C TYR A 30 -0.66 -8.51 -19.76
N SER A 31 -0.56 -9.68 -20.40
CA SER A 31 -1.34 -10.87 -20.01
C SER A 31 -0.96 -11.36 -18.61
N ASN A 32 0.33 -11.33 -18.27
CA ASN A 32 0.82 -11.68 -16.94
C ASN A 32 0.34 -10.68 -15.88
N THR A 33 0.37 -9.37 -16.19
CA THR A 33 -0.18 -8.33 -15.32
C THR A 33 -1.68 -8.55 -15.11
N MET A 34 -2.45 -8.79 -16.16
CA MET A 34 -3.89 -9.05 -16.07
C MET A 34 -4.19 -10.32 -15.26
N GLN A 35 -3.46 -11.40 -15.47
CA GLN A 35 -3.61 -12.64 -14.69
C GLN A 35 -3.20 -12.46 -13.21
N HIS A 36 -2.21 -11.62 -12.92
CA HIS A 36 -1.81 -11.28 -11.56
C HIS A 36 -2.88 -10.45 -10.86
N CYS A 37 -3.43 -9.42 -11.53
CA CYS A 37 -4.56 -8.63 -11.03
C CYS A 37 -5.84 -9.46 -10.83
N HIS A 38 -6.01 -10.56 -11.55
CA HIS A 38 -7.14 -11.49 -11.38
C HIS A 38 -6.94 -12.53 -10.26
N LYS A 39 -5.70 -12.75 -9.79
CA LYS A 39 -5.38 -13.74 -8.74
C LYS A 39 -5.29 -13.17 -7.34
N THR A 40 -5.25 -11.85 -7.18
CA THR A 40 -5.36 -11.22 -5.86
C THR A 40 -6.74 -11.49 -5.31
N ASN A 41 -6.80 -12.02 -4.09
CA ASN A 41 -8.04 -12.23 -3.38
C ASN A 41 -8.64 -10.84 -3.11
N ASN A 42 -9.55 -10.38 -3.98
CA ASN A 42 -10.14 -9.02 -3.95
C ASN A 42 -11.11 -8.80 -2.77
N GLN A 43 -10.94 -9.54 -1.67
CA GLN A 43 -11.73 -9.36 -0.47
C GLN A 43 -11.46 -7.97 0.10
N ILE A 44 -12.48 -7.12 0.04
CA ILE A 44 -12.47 -5.79 0.64
C ILE A 44 -12.57 -5.93 2.15
N LEU A 45 -11.68 -5.24 2.87
CA LEU A 45 -11.61 -5.21 4.32
C LEU A 45 -12.39 -4.03 4.91
N THR A 46 -12.30 -2.86 4.28
CA THR A 46 -12.91 -1.61 4.75
C THR A 46 -14.43 -1.62 4.63
N GLN A 47 -15.13 -1.10 5.65
CA GLN A 47 -16.59 -0.93 5.65
C GLN A 47 -16.98 0.49 6.07
N PRO A 48 -17.90 1.19 5.38
CA PRO A 48 -18.57 0.78 4.16
C PRO A 48 -17.58 0.65 2.99
N SER A 49 -17.80 -0.35 2.14
CA SER A 49 -16.91 -0.66 1.00
C SER A 49 -17.27 0.08 -0.29
N ILE A 50 -18.22 1.02 -0.23
CA ILE A 50 -18.75 1.72 -1.40
C ILE A 50 -17.80 2.87 -1.76
N PRO A 51 -17.21 2.89 -2.97
CA PRO A 51 -16.35 3.99 -3.41
C PRO A 51 -17.18 5.26 -3.63
N MET A 52 -16.74 6.36 -3.02
CA MET A 52 -17.46 7.65 -3.07
C MET A 52 -16.56 8.85 -3.38
N SER A 53 -15.33 8.89 -2.87
CA SER A 53 -14.43 10.03 -3.07
C SER A 53 -13.00 9.61 -3.44
N ASN A 54 -12.11 10.59 -3.64
CA ASN A 54 -10.68 10.36 -3.95
C ASN A 54 -10.49 9.42 -5.16
N TYR A 55 -11.13 9.75 -6.29
CA TYR A 55 -11.11 8.92 -7.50
C TYR A 55 -11.65 7.48 -7.30
N GLY A 56 -12.51 7.29 -6.29
CA GLY A 56 -13.08 5.98 -5.95
C GLY A 56 -12.20 5.13 -5.03
N LEU A 57 -11.13 5.70 -4.48
CA LEU A 57 -10.28 5.03 -3.49
C LEU A 57 -10.89 5.07 -2.09
N ASP A 58 -11.69 6.11 -1.79
CA ASP A 58 -12.22 6.34 -0.45
C ASP A 58 -13.72 6.06 -0.41
N ASN A 59 -14.21 5.59 0.73
CA ASN A 59 -15.64 5.50 1.01
C ASN A 59 -16.23 6.86 1.47
N GLU A 60 -17.52 6.88 1.80
CA GLU A 60 -18.22 8.10 2.23
C GLU A 60 -17.61 8.75 3.49
N THR A 61 -17.13 7.91 4.40
CA THR A 61 -16.51 8.33 5.66
C THR A 61 -15.06 8.79 5.49
N GLY A 62 -14.50 8.73 4.28
CA GLY A 62 -13.12 9.10 3.96
C GLY A 62 -12.10 8.06 4.43
N ASP A 63 -12.51 6.82 4.66
CA ASP A 63 -11.58 5.70 4.84
C ASP A 63 -11.13 5.19 3.47
N LEU A 64 -9.84 4.89 3.35
CA LEU A 64 -9.29 4.22 2.16
C LEU A 64 -9.91 2.82 2.04
N ILE A 65 -10.42 2.45 0.88
CA ILE A 65 -10.99 1.12 0.63
C ILE A 65 -9.84 0.12 0.40
N ILE A 66 -9.47 -0.58 1.47
CA ILE A 66 -8.36 -1.55 1.47
C ILE A 66 -8.86 -2.97 1.21
N ARG A 67 -8.07 -3.76 0.48
CA ARG A 67 -8.26 -5.18 0.21
C ARG A 67 -7.14 -6.02 0.81
N ILE A 68 -7.39 -7.32 0.94
CA ILE A 68 -6.35 -8.30 1.23
C ILE A 68 -5.32 -8.28 0.09
N ASP A 69 -4.04 -8.43 0.46
CA ASP A 69 -2.88 -8.43 -0.43
C ASP A 69 -2.55 -7.10 -1.11
N ASP A 70 -3.28 -6.01 -0.82
CA ASP A 70 -2.87 -4.67 -1.23
C ASP A 70 -1.45 -4.36 -0.75
N ILE A 71 -0.64 -3.75 -1.62
CA ILE A 71 0.70 -3.28 -1.27
C ILE A 71 0.63 -1.78 -1.03
N ILE A 72 0.81 -1.39 0.23
CA ILE A 72 0.85 0.01 0.66
C ILE A 72 2.25 0.37 1.18
N GLY A 73 2.63 1.64 1.12
CA GLY A 73 3.96 2.10 1.53
C GLY A 73 4.51 3.19 0.63
N SER A 74 5.66 3.75 1.00
CA SER A 74 6.28 4.86 0.26
C SER A 74 6.69 4.46 -1.17
N ALA A 75 6.93 3.18 -1.44
CA ALA A 75 7.26 2.67 -2.78
C ALA A 75 6.08 2.66 -3.76
N THR A 76 4.85 2.65 -3.25
CA THR A 76 3.60 2.59 -4.02
C THR A 76 2.79 3.88 -3.88
N SER A 77 3.25 4.80 -3.04
CA SER A 77 2.67 6.11 -2.81
C SER A 77 2.86 7.02 -4.03
N MET A 78 1.84 7.82 -4.35
CA MET A 78 1.94 8.86 -5.38
C MET A 78 2.56 10.14 -4.83
N GLU A 79 2.47 10.37 -3.52
CA GLU A 79 3.03 11.52 -2.83
C GLU A 79 4.56 11.48 -2.85
N GLY A 80 5.12 10.27 -2.75
CA GLY A 80 6.55 10.01 -2.83
C GLY A 80 7.25 9.92 -1.47
N ILE A 81 8.49 9.47 -1.52
CA ILE A 81 9.33 9.13 -0.36
C ILE A 81 9.67 10.33 0.53
N GLN A 82 9.58 11.56 0.03
CA GLN A 82 9.80 12.77 0.82
C GLN A 82 8.73 12.97 1.91
N PHE A 83 7.59 12.28 1.80
CA PHE A 83 6.53 12.25 2.80
C PHE A 83 6.54 10.97 3.66
N SER A 84 7.64 10.22 3.68
CA SER A 84 7.88 9.15 4.66
C SER A 84 8.91 9.56 5.73
N MET A 85 8.91 8.87 6.87
CA MET A 85 9.84 9.12 7.97
C MET A 85 11.29 8.96 7.50
N ASP A 86 11.59 7.83 6.84
CA ASP A 86 12.86 7.64 6.16
C ASP A 86 12.72 8.05 4.68
N GLN A 87 13.36 9.16 4.33
CA GLN A 87 13.36 9.72 2.97
C GLN A 87 14.39 9.03 2.04
N LYS A 88 15.09 8.00 2.52
CA LYS A 88 16.11 7.26 1.76
C LYS A 88 15.68 5.84 1.38
N THR A 89 14.74 5.26 2.13
CA THR A 89 14.31 3.87 1.96
C THR A 89 12.86 3.77 1.50
N LEU A 90 12.63 3.05 0.42
CA LEU A 90 11.27 2.75 -0.06
C LEU A 90 10.68 1.57 0.71
N THR A 91 9.56 1.81 1.40
CA THR A 91 8.87 0.82 2.22
C THR A 91 7.69 0.19 1.47
N ARG A 92 7.45 -1.10 1.72
CA ARG A 92 6.35 -1.87 1.14
C ARG A 92 5.75 -2.80 2.19
N TYR A 93 4.45 -2.70 2.38
CA TYR A 93 3.68 -3.46 3.34
C TYR A 93 2.52 -4.13 2.63
N ARG A 94 2.45 -5.46 2.74
CA ARG A 94 1.33 -6.23 2.19
C ARG A 94 0.25 -6.38 3.24
N VAL A 95 -0.97 -5.96 2.93
CA VAL A 95 -2.13 -6.05 3.82
C VAL A 95 -2.55 -7.50 4.01
N VAL A 96 -2.80 -7.88 5.26
CA VAL A 96 -3.23 -9.23 5.65
C VAL A 96 -4.65 -9.23 6.17
N GLN A 97 -4.99 -8.30 7.07
CA GLN A 97 -6.27 -8.32 7.77
C GLN A 97 -6.60 -6.94 8.37
N LEU A 98 -7.89 -6.62 8.48
CA LEU A 98 -8.35 -5.52 9.33
C LEU A 98 -8.23 -5.90 10.82
N LEU A 99 -7.58 -5.05 11.61
CA LEU A 99 -7.51 -5.18 13.06
C LEU A 99 -8.59 -4.35 13.76
N GLY A 100 -8.99 -3.22 13.18
CA GLY A 100 -10.00 -2.34 13.74
C GLY A 100 -10.34 -1.16 12.85
N GLN A 101 -11.50 -0.56 13.08
CA GLN A 101 -11.96 0.65 12.41
C GLN A 101 -12.73 1.53 13.39
N GLY A 102 -12.57 2.85 13.31
CA GLY A 102 -13.25 3.81 14.19
C GLY A 102 -13.20 5.25 13.67
N THR A 103 -13.37 6.22 14.57
CA THR A 103 -13.61 7.63 14.23
C THR A 103 -12.46 8.28 13.46
N PHE A 104 -11.20 7.92 13.73
CA PHE A 104 -10.04 8.56 13.07
C PHE A 104 -9.49 7.76 11.88
N GLY A 105 -10.01 6.56 11.62
CA GLY A 105 -9.60 5.72 10.50
C GLY A 105 -9.63 4.24 10.84
N GLN A 106 -8.69 3.50 10.27
CA GLN A 106 -8.63 2.04 10.36
C GLN A 106 -7.23 1.55 10.63
N VAL A 107 -7.13 0.40 11.30
CA VAL A 107 -5.88 -0.27 11.61
C VAL A 107 -5.86 -1.61 10.91
N VAL A 108 -4.84 -1.84 10.10
CA VAL A 108 -4.63 -3.09 9.36
C VAL A 108 -3.35 -3.77 9.82
N LYS A 109 -3.40 -5.10 9.86
CA LYS A 109 -2.24 -5.96 10.00
C LYS A 109 -1.60 -6.11 8.64
N CYS A 110 -0.30 -5.85 8.56
CA CYS A 110 0.48 -6.00 7.34
C CYS A 110 1.73 -6.85 7.58
N ILE A 111 2.30 -7.38 6.50
CA ILE A 111 3.67 -7.91 6.49
C ILE A 111 4.56 -6.87 5.82
N ASP A 112 5.59 -6.43 6.53
CA ASP A 112 6.69 -5.66 5.95
C ASP A 112 7.48 -6.58 5.00
N LEU A 113 7.50 -6.23 3.71
CA LEU A 113 8.16 -7.04 2.69
C LEU A 113 9.68 -6.98 2.75
N SER A 114 10.26 -5.99 3.43
CA SER A 114 11.71 -5.88 3.61
C SER A 114 12.21 -6.77 4.75
N THR A 115 11.47 -6.84 5.87
CA THR A 115 11.88 -7.58 7.07
C THR A 115 11.13 -8.90 7.28
N ASN A 116 10.07 -9.17 6.51
CA ASN A 116 9.12 -10.27 6.69
C ASN A 116 8.46 -10.33 8.09
N LYS A 117 8.42 -9.20 8.81
CA LYS A 117 7.76 -9.10 10.12
C LYS A 117 6.35 -8.55 9.98
N TYR A 118 5.48 -8.96 10.91
CA TYR A 118 4.15 -8.36 11.02
C TYR A 118 4.24 -6.98 11.67
N VAL A 119 3.50 -6.03 11.12
CA VAL A 119 3.35 -4.66 11.61
C VAL A 119 1.87 -4.29 11.66
N ALA A 120 1.55 -3.27 12.45
CA ALA A 120 0.23 -2.64 12.43
C ALA A 120 0.33 -1.26 11.77
N ILE A 121 -0.55 -0.99 10.81
CA ILE A 121 -0.60 0.28 10.09
C ILE A 121 -1.94 0.94 10.36
N LYS A 122 -1.92 2.12 10.98
CA LYS A 122 -3.09 2.99 11.11
C LYS A 122 -3.18 3.88 9.89
N VAL A 123 -4.23 3.71 9.11
CA VAL A 123 -4.56 4.53 7.95
C VAL A 123 -5.63 5.52 8.38
N LEU A 124 -5.24 6.79 8.45
CA LEU A 124 -6.10 7.87 8.92
C LEU A 124 -7.06 8.33 7.82
N LYS A 125 -8.24 8.81 8.20
CA LYS A 125 -9.24 9.31 7.24
C LYS A 125 -8.71 10.50 6.43
N ASN A 126 -8.96 10.50 5.12
CA ASN A 126 -8.67 11.63 4.26
C ASN A 126 -9.79 12.68 4.35
N LYS A 127 -9.89 13.36 5.50
CA LYS A 127 -10.79 14.50 5.71
C LYS A 127 -10.03 15.67 6.35
N PRO A 128 -10.26 16.91 5.88
CA PRO A 128 -9.62 18.10 6.46
C PRO A 128 -9.85 18.26 7.98
N ALA A 129 -11.01 17.81 8.49
CA ALA A 129 -11.34 17.88 9.91
C ALA A 129 -10.41 17.02 10.80
N TYR A 130 -9.91 15.90 10.28
CA TYR A 130 -9.03 15.00 11.04
C TYR A 130 -7.54 15.26 10.80
N PHE A 131 -7.18 15.94 9.71
CA PHE A 131 -5.79 16.15 9.31
C PHE A 131 -4.91 16.77 10.40
N LYS A 132 -5.40 17.81 11.09
CA LYS A 132 -4.63 18.42 12.20
C LYS A 132 -4.43 17.45 13.37
N GLN A 133 -5.46 16.69 13.71
CA GLN A 133 -5.39 15.69 14.78
C GLN A 133 -4.42 14.57 14.43
N SER A 134 -4.42 14.13 13.18
CA SER A 134 -3.49 13.14 12.64
C SER A 134 -2.03 13.57 12.76
N LEU A 135 -1.73 14.84 12.46
CA LEU A 135 -0.37 15.36 12.61
C LEU A 135 0.07 15.39 14.09
N ILE A 136 -0.83 15.77 15.00
CA ILE A 136 -0.56 15.75 16.44
C ILE A 136 -0.22 14.32 16.89
N GLU A 137 -0.96 13.30 16.42
CA GLU A 137 -0.70 11.91 16.76
C GLU A 137 0.70 11.46 16.32
N VAL A 138 1.11 11.77 15.08
CA VAL A 138 2.45 11.48 14.57
C VAL A 138 3.52 12.20 15.40
N THR A 139 3.36 13.50 15.64
CA THR A 139 4.35 14.30 16.38
C THR A 139 4.51 13.83 17.82
N VAL A 140 3.40 13.57 18.53
CA VAL A 140 3.44 13.11 19.92
C VAL A 140 4.08 11.72 20.00
N LEU A 141 3.68 10.79 19.12
CA LEU A 141 4.24 9.45 19.14
C LEU A 141 5.73 9.46 18.80
N HIS A 142 6.15 10.27 17.82
CA HIS A 142 7.56 10.45 17.48
C HIS A 142 8.36 10.98 18.66
N PHE A 143 7.89 12.05 19.30
CA PHE A 143 8.54 12.63 20.47
C PHE A 143 8.65 11.64 21.64
N LEU A 144 7.58 10.87 21.91
CA LEU A 144 7.59 9.85 22.96
C LEU A 144 8.57 8.71 22.65
N ASN A 145 8.68 8.32 21.39
CA ASN A 145 9.69 7.36 20.98
C ASN A 145 11.07 7.97 21.22
N ASP A 146 11.39 9.14 20.68
CA ASP A 146 12.73 9.75 20.82
C ASP A 146 13.15 9.99 22.29
N TYR A 147 12.22 10.39 23.17
CA TYR A 147 12.54 10.74 24.56
C TYR A 147 12.69 9.52 25.48
N TYR A 148 11.93 8.46 25.24
CA TYR A 148 11.89 7.29 26.13
C TYR A 148 12.60 6.04 25.54
N ASP A 149 13.12 6.10 24.31
CA ASP A 149 13.74 4.98 23.60
C ASP A 149 15.20 4.75 24.04
N ASN A 150 15.37 4.11 25.19
CA ASN A 150 16.58 3.33 25.53
C ASN A 150 16.35 2.18 26.53
N SER A 151 15.12 1.91 26.98
CA SER A 151 14.88 0.81 27.92
C SER A 151 13.98 -0.28 27.32
N PRO A 152 14.37 -1.58 27.42
CA PRO A 152 13.53 -2.70 27.00
C PRO A 152 12.24 -2.87 27.83
N HIS A 153 12.03 -2.01 28.84
CA HIS A 153 10.85 -1.97 29.69
C HIS A 153 9.92 -0.78 29.38
N SER A 154 10.20 -0.01 28.32
CA SER A 154 9.31 1.06 27.90
C SER A 154 7.93 0.49 27.56
N ARG A 155 6.89 1.09 28.12
CA ARG A 155 5.48 0.72 27.87
C ARG A 155 4.88 1.49 26.70
N ILE A 156 5.73 2.20 25.95
CA ILE A 156 5.33 3.08 24.86
C ILE A 156 5.34 2.27 23.56
N LEU A 157 4.30 2.47 22.75
CA LEU A 157 4.17 1.86 21.42
C LEU A 157 5.31 2.33 20.52
N LYS A 158 6.06 1.37 19.96
CA LYS A 158 7.15 1.71 19.03
C LYS A 158 6.61 2.10 17.66
N MET A 159 6.89 3.35 17.25
CA MET A 159 6.67 3.79 15.88
C MET A 159 7.85 3.35 15.02
N LEU A 160 7.57 2.71 13.89
CA LEU A 160 8.58 2.15 12.98
C LEU A 160 8.76 3.03 11.74
N ASP A 161 7.68 3.61 11.24
CA ASP A 161 7.66 4.47 10.05
C ASP A 161 6.35 5.30 10.07
N TYR A 162 6.29 6.36 9.27
CA TYR A 162 5.04 6.97 8.83
C TYR A 162 5.18 7.36 7.37
N PHE A 163 4.09 7.38 6.61
CA PHE A 163 4.11 7.81 5.23
C PHE A 163 2.75 8.36 4.78
N MET A 164 2.73 9.16 3.71
CA MET A 164 1.49 9.52 3.01
C MET A 164 1.19 8.54 1.88
N TYR A 165 -0.09 8.17 1.73
CA TYR A 165 -0.55 7.25 0.68
C TYR A 165 -1.96 7.63 0.23
N TYR A 166 -2.09 8.11 -1.02
CA TYR A 166 -3.35 8.59 -1.61
C TYR A 166 -4.10 9.61 -0.73
N GLY A 167 -3.38 10.54 -0.11
CA GLY A 167 -3.92 11.56 0.80
C GLY A 167 -4.14 11.10 2.24
N HIS A 168 -3.90 9.82 2.54
CA HIS A 168 -3.99 9.28 3.91
C HIS A 168 -2.64 9.31 4.59
N ILE A 169 -2.61 9.79 5.83
CA ILE A 169 -1.45 9.62 6.71
C ILE A 169 -1.50 8.19 7.28
N CYS A 170 -0.43 7.44 7.05
CA CYS A 170 -0.26 6.08 7.51
C CYS A 170 0.82 6.04 8.59
N ILE A 171 0.49 5.49 9.78
CA ILE A 171 1.43 5.33 10.89
C ILE A 171 1.74 3.85 11.04
N VAL A 172 3.01 3.47 10.92
CA VAL A 172 3.49 2.10 11.04
C VAL A 172 4.05 1.88 12.43
N THR A 173 3.58 0.82 13.08
CA THR A 173 3.97 0.47 14.44
C THR A 173 4.25 -1.03 14.56
N GLU A 174 4.94 -1.40 15.64
CA GLU A 174 5.11 -2.82 15.98
C GLU A 174 3.76 -3.52 16.18
N MET A 175 3.70 -4.82 15.85
CA MET A 175 2.53 -5.65 16.20
C MET A 175 2.53 -5.91 17.72
N LEU A 176 1.48 -5.46 18.40
CA LEU A 176 1.33 -5.70 19.84
C LEU A 176 0.43 -6.92 20.17
N GLY A 177 0.31 -7.25 21.45
CA GLY A 177 -0.72 -8.19 21.92
C GLY A 177 -2.10 -7.51 22.05
N PHE A 178 -3.17 -8.31 22.12
CA PHE A 178 -4.58 -7.86 22.17
C PHE A 178 -4.84 -6.67 23.12
N VAL A 179 -4.25 -6.70 24.33
CA VAL A 179 -4.48 -5.68 25.37
C VAL A 179 -3.87 -4.31 25.03
N ARG A 180 -2.68 -4.27 24.42
CA ARG A 180 -2.05 -2.98 24.05
C ARG A 180 -2.59 -2.46 22.72
N PHE A 181 -3.02 -3.36 21.83
CA PHE A 181 -3.79 -3.00 20.66
C PHE A 181 -5.05 -2.22 21.02
N PHE A 182 -5.72 -2.59 22.12
CA PHE A 182 -6.91 -1.91 22.60
C PHE A 182 -6.70 -0.41 22.90
N PHE A 183 -5.51 0.02 23.35
CA PHE A 183 -5.27 1.45 23.64
C PHE A 183 -5.11 2.28 22.35
N PHE A 184 -4.40 1.74 21.37
CA PHE A 184 -4.33 2.33 20.03
C PHE A 184 -5.69 2.28 19.30
N TYR A 185 -6.52 1.29 19.63
CA TYR A 185 -7.89 1.13 19.16
C TYR A 185 -8.86 2.13 19.82
N ILE A 186 -8.80 2.36 21.14
CA ILE A 186 -9.68 3.28 21.90
C ILE A 186 -9.38 4.75 21.64
N ALA A 187 -8.17 5.09 21.20
CA ALA A 187 -7.93 6.40 20.58
C ALA A 187 -8.78 6.64 19.32
N ASN A 188 -9.65 5.70 18.90
CA ASN A 188 -10.64 5.79 17.82
C ASN A 188 -12.12 5.75 18.25
N HIS A 189 -12.44 5.79 19.54
CA HIS A 189 -13.82 5.96 20.00
C HIS A 189 -13.95 7.23 20.85
N ASN A 190 -14.38 8.31 20.18
CA ASN A 190 -15.24 9.35 20.76
C ASN A 190 -16.44 9.48 19.85
#